data_AF-A0A7Z9KG30-F1
#
_entry.id   AF-A0A7Z9KG30-F1
#
_cell.length_a   1.000
_cell.length_b   1.000
_cell.length_c   1.000
_cell.angle_alpha   90.00
_cell.angle_beta   90.00
_cell.angle_gamma   90.00
#
_symmetry.space_group_name_H-M   'P 1'
#
loop_
_entity.id
_entity.type
_entity.pdbx_description
1 polymer ?
#
loop_
_entity_poly.entity_id
_entity_poly.type
_entity_poly.pdbx_seq_one_letter_code
_entity_poly.pdbx_strand_id
1 'polypeptide(L)'
;QVRLVAPPTLLPTNVERLGVEVFHDMRTGLMDCDIVMMLRLQTERMRGTFVPSTREYFHFFGLDSDKLAVAKPDALVMHPGPMNRGVEIDSVLADDITHSAILDQVEFGVAVRMACLDVLTNNLRADATGMVS
;
A
#
# COMPACT_ATOMS: atom_id res chain seq x y z
N GLN A 1 -1.42 14.62 -1.47
CA GLN A 1 -2.84 14.22 -1.53
C GLN A 1 -2.91 12.71 -1.35
N VAL A 2 -3.98 12.16 -0.79
CA VAL A 2 -4.19 10.71 -0.74
C VAL A 2 -5.44 10.35 -1.53
N ARG A 3 -5.32 9.36 -2.42
CA ARG A 3 -6.40 8.82 -3.23
C ARG A 3 -6.60 7.35 -2.89
N LEU A 4 -7.86 6.93 -2.80
CA LEU A 4 -8.21 5.53 -2.63
C LEU A 4 -8.90 5.03 -3.90
N VAL A 5 -8.34 3.98 -4.51
CA VAL A 5 -8.92 3.36 -5.70
C VAL A 5 -9.36 1.94 -5.36
N ALA A 6 -10.65 1.67 -5.45
CA ALA A 6 -11.21 0.36 -5.10
C ALA A 6 -12.60 0.15 -5.71
N PRO A 7 -13.06 -1.09 -5.88
CA PRO A 7 -14.47 -1.35 -6.14
C PRO A 7 -15.32 -0.90 -4.93
N PRO A 8 -16.57 -0.44 -5.15
CA PRO A 8 -17.44 0.02 -4.06
C PRO A 8 -17.62 -1.01 -2.94
N THR A 9 -17.60 -2.30 -3.28
CA THR A 9 -17.74 -3.42 -2.34
C THR A 9 -16.58 -3.57 -1.36
N LEU A 10 -15.41 -3.00 -1.66
CA LEU A 10 -14.23 -3.04 -0.79
C LEU A 10 -13.96 -1.73 -0.05
N LEU A 11 -14.81 -0.72 -0.25
CA LEU A 11 -14.69 0.52 0.51
C LEU A 11 -15.10 0.33 1.97
N PRO A 12 -14.36 0.90 2.92
CA PRO A 12 -14.78 0.94 4.31
C PRO A 12 -16.03 1.84 4.44
N THR A 13 -16.92 1.49 5.38
CA THR A 13 -18.23 2.16 5.57
C THR A 13 -18.12 3.66 5.84
N ASN A 14 -17.00 4.13 6.39
CA ASN A 14 -16.77 5.54 6.73
C ASN A 14 -15.51 6.09 6.04
N VAL A 15 -15.35 5.81 4.74
CA VAL A 15 -14.16 6.18 3.97
C VAL A 15 -13.90 7.69 3.98
N GLU A 16 -14.95 8.51 4.02
CA GLU A 16 -14.91 9.96 4.06
C GLU A 16 -14.16 10.52 5.28
N ARG A 17 -14.11 9.77 6.40
CA ARG A 17 -13.36 10.17 7.60
C ARG A 17 -11.85 10.10 7.42
N LEU A 18 -11.37 9.42 6.39
CA LEU A 18 -9.93 9.29 6.10
C LEU A 18 -9.36 10.53 5.41
N GLY A 19 -10.20 11.48 4.97
CA GLY A 19 -9.74 12.66 4.24
C GLY A 19 -9.13 12.32 2.87
N VAL A 20 -9.61 11.24 2.24
CA VAL A 20 -9.13 10.74 0.95
C VAL A 20 -10.13 11.04 -0.16
N GLU A 21 -9.62 11.19 -1.39
CA GLU A 21 -10.46 11.22 -2.58
C GLU A 21 -10.66 9.79 -3.11
N VAL A 22 -11.90 9.41 -3.39
CA VAL A 22 -12.25 8.03 -3.76
C VAL A 22 -12.46 7.92 -5.27
N PHE A 23 -11.85 6.91 -5.86
CA PHE A 23 -11.98 6.56 -7.27
C PHE A 23 -12.37 5.09 -7.42
N HIS A 24 -13.08 4.80 -8.51
CA HIS A 24 -13.50 3.44 -8.87
C HIS A 24 -12.92 2.96 -10.20
N ASP A 25 -12.07 3.79 -10.82
CA ASP A 25 -11.35 3.49 -12.04
C ASP A 25 -9.86 3.73 -11.79
N MET A 26 -9.04 2.74 -12.18
CA MET A 26 -7.58 2.80 -11.97
C MET A 26 -6.95 3.94 -12.74
N ARG A 27 -7.31 4.14 -14.01
CA ARG A 27 -6.65 5.17 -14.83
C ARG A 27 -6.91 6.58 -14.28
N THR A 28 -8.15 6.85 -13.92
CA THR A 28 -8.54 8.14 -13.34
C THR A 28 -7.90 8.35 -11.97
N GLY A 29 -7.91 7.32 -11.10
CA GLY A 29 -7.33 7.42 -9.77
C GLY A 29 -5.80 7.58 -9.75
N LEU A 30 -5.11 6.94 -10.70
CA LEU A 30 -3.64 6.96 -10.80
C LEU A 30 -3.06 8.19 -11.51
N MET A 31 -3.90 8.99 -12.18
CA MET A 31 -3.45 10.12 -13.00
C MET A 31 -2.54 11.08 -12.21
N ASP A 32 -1.32 11.29 -12.68
CA ASP A 32 -0.31 12.15 -12.04
C ASP A 32 0.07 11.76 -10.59
N CYS A 33 -0.18 10.52 -10.16
CA CYS A 33 0.28 10.06 -8.85
C CYS A 33 1.81 9.92 -8.81
N ASP A 34 2.42 10.38 -7.71
CA ASP A 34 3.85 10.19 -7.41
C ASP A 34 4.16 8.79 -6.87
N ILE A 35 3.20 8.21 -6.13
CA ILE A 35 3.37 6.91 -5.47
C ILE A 35 2.09 6.10 -5.66
N VAL A 36 2.23 4.84 -6.04
CA VAL A 36 1.16 3.85 -6.15
C VAL A 36 1.37 2.77 -5.09
N MET A 37 0.63 2.87 -3.99
CA MET A 37 0.65 1.88 -2.90
C MET A 37 -0.41 0.80 -3.17
N MET A 38 0.02 -0.36 -3.64
CA MET A 38 -0.85 -1.52 -3.80
C MET A 38 -1.06 -2.23 -2.46
N LEU A 39 -2.26 -2.76 -2.26
CA LEU A 39 -2.64 -3.49 -1.05
C LEU A 39 -2.99 -4.93 -1.38
N ARG A 40 -2.70 -5.81 -0.41
CA ARG A 40 -2.97 -7.24 -0.54
C ARG A 40 -4.48 -7.50 -0.57
N LEU A 41 -4.98 -8.19 -1.59
CA LEU A 41 -6.34 -8.71 -1.57
C LEU A 41 -6.41 -9.95 -0.66
N GLN A 42 -7.16 -9.86 0.44
CA GLN A 42 -7.30 -10.93 1.43
C GLN A 42 -8.54 -11.79 1.17
N THR A 43 -8.55 -12.56 0.08
CA THR A 43 -9.68 -13.41 -0.31
C THR A 43 -10.09 -14.41 0.79
N GLU A 44 -9.13 -14.85 1.60
CA GLU A 44 -9.34 -15.78 2.70
C GLU A 44 -10.21 -15.21 3.84
N ARG A 45 -10.40 -13.90 3.90
CA ARG A 45 -11.21 -13.22 4.94
C ARG A 45 -12.58 -12.77 4.43
N MET A 46 -12.81 -12.87 3.13
CA MET A 46 -14.00 -12.37 2.47
C MET A 46 -15.11 -13.42 2.53
N ARG A 47 -15.92 -13.39 3.60
CA ARG A 47 -17.14 -14.21 3.70
C ARG A 47 -18.27 -13.55 2.91
N GLY A 48 -18.39 -13.91 1.63
CA GLY A 48 -19.38 -13.36 0.70
C GLY A 48 -18.75 -12.93 -0.63
N THR A 49 -19.56 -12.51 -1.61
CA THR A 49 -19.10 -12.14 -2.95
C THR A 49 -18.72 -10.67 -3.03
N PHE A 50 -17.61 -10.29 -2.39
CA PHE A 50 -17.08 -8.94 -2.44
C PHE A 50 -16.38 -8.62 -3.78
N VAL A 51 -15.84 -9.66 -4.43
CA VAL A 51 -15.28 -9.60 -5.78
C VAL A 51 -15.73 -10.85 -6.55
N PRO A 52 -16.03 -10.78 -7.86
CA PRO A 52 -16.53 -11.94 -8.60
C PRO A 52 -15.46 -13.03 -8.83
N SER A 53 -14.21 -12.62 -9.10
CA SER A 53 -13.04 -13.50 -9.18
C SER A 53 -11.74 -12.71 -9.05
N THR A 54 -10.63 -13.38 -8.73
CA THR A 54 -9.29 -12.76 -8.69
C THR A 54 -8.85 -12.25 -10.07
N ARG A 55 -9.21 -12.97 -11.14
CA ARG A 55 -8.93 -12.56 -12.53
C ARG A 55 -9.66 -11.27 -12.90
N GLU A 56 -10.93 -11.19 -12.56
CA GLU A 56 -11.73 -9.98 -12.82
C GLU A 56 -11.26 -8.81 -11.97
N TYR A 57 -10.91 -9.07 -10.70
CA TYR A 57 -10.27 -8.07 -9.85
C TYR A 57 -8.97 -7.55 -10.47
N PHE A 58 -8.07 -8.42 -10.93
CA PHE A 58 -6.82 -7.99 -11.56
C PHE A 58 -7.08 -7.15 -12.81
N HIS A 59 -8.05 -7.55 -13.64
CA HIS A 59 -8.40 -6.82 -14.85
C HIS A 59 -8.78 -5.36 -14.55
N PHE A 60 -9.65 -5.13 -13.55
CA PHE A 60 -10.15 -3.79 -13.22
C PHE A 60 -9.27 -3.01 -12.24
N PHE A 61 -8.71 -3.67 -11.23
CA PHE A 61 -8.05 -3.05 -10.08
C PHE A 61 -6.63 -3.58 -9.79
N GLY A 62 -6.18 -4.61 -10.50
CA GLY A 62 -4.78 -5.01 -10.47
C GLY A 62 -3.91 -3.99 -11.19
N LEU A 63 -2.71 -3.75 -10.69
CA LEU A 63 -1.75 -2.84 -11.30
C LEU A 63 -0.87 -3.57 -12.34
N ASP A 64 -0.89 -3.06 -13.56
CA ASP A 64 -0.04 -3.46 -14.67
C ASP A 64 0.63 -2.21 -15.29
N SER A 65 1.57 -2.42 -16.21
CA SER A 65 2.30 -1.32 -16.86
C SER A 65 1.37 -0.35 -17.61
N ASP A 66 0.30 -0.84 -18.21
CA ASP A 66 -0.65 -0.02 -18.98
C ASP A 66 -1.43 0.96 -18.09
N LYS A 67 -1.78 0.53 -16.87
CA LYS A 67 -2.40 1.36 -15.84
C LYS A 67 -1.38 2.26 -15.16
N LEU A 68 -0.15 1.79 -14.93
CA LEU A 68 0.90 2.64 -14.35
C LEU A 68 1.29 3.81 -15.27
N ALA A 69 1.20 3.62 -16.59
CA ALA A 69 1.61 4.63 -17.59
C ALA A 69 0.85 5.98 -17.51
N VAL A 70 -0.26 6.08 -16.77
CA VAL A 70 -0.95 7.35 -16.54
C VAL A 70 -0.54 8.05 -15.23
N ALA A 71 0.21 7.37 -14.38
CA ALA A 71 0.89 8.00 -13.25
C ALA A 71 2.08 8.83 -13.76
N LYS A 72 2.81 9.47 -12.85
CA LYS A 72 4.02 10.20 -13.26
C LYS A 72 5.09 9.25 -13.83
N PRO A 73 5.93 9.69 -14.78
CA PRO A 73 6.98 8.86 -15.37
C PRO A 73 8.00 8.32 -14.38
N ASP A 74 8.14 8.93 -13.20
CA ASP A 74 9.01 8.55 -12.11
C ASP A 74 8.24 8.03 -10.88
N ALA A 75 6.96 7.65 -11.07
CA ALA A 75 6.13 7.19 -9.97
C ALA A 75 6.70 5.91 -9.33
N LEU A 76 6.68 5.86 -8.00
CA LEU A 76 7.12 4.67 -7.25
C LEU A 76 5.96 3.73 -6.99
N VAL A 77 6.18 2.43 -7.18
CA VAL A 77 5.26 1.35 -6.82
C VAL A 77 5.69 0.76 -5.48
N MET A 78 4.75 0.69 -4.53
CA MET A 78 4.97 0.20 -3.18
C MET A 78 3.92 -0.85 -2.81
N HIS A 79 4.26 -1.75 -1.88
CA HIS A 79 3.34 -2.76 -1.37
C HIS A 79 3.83 -3.28 -0.01
N PRO A 80 2.99 -3.35 1.04
CA PRO A 80 3.40 -3.75 2.40
C PRO A 80 3.71 -5.25 2.59
N GLY A 81 3.62 -6.07 1.54
CA GLY A 81 3.71 -7.53 1.62
C GLY A 81 2.73 -8.26 2.57
N PRO A 82 2.69 -9.62 2.51
CA PRO A 82 3.06 -10.40 1.35
C PRO A 82 2.11 -10.08 0.18
N MET A 83 2.62 -10.01 -1.04
CA MET A 83 1.82 -9.68 -2.24
C MET A 83 1.34 -10.97 -2.93
N ASN A 84 0.13 -10.93 -3.50
CA ASN A 84 -0.37 -11.92 -4.44
C ASN A 84 -0.14 -11.43 -5.88
N ARG A 85 0.90 -11.98 -6.51
CA ARG A 85 1.24 -11.69 -7.92
C ARG A 85 0.15 -12.21 -8.86
N GLY A 86 -0.18 -11.42 -9.89
CA GLY A 86 -1.25 -11.71 -10.83
C GLY A 86 -2.66 -11.49 -10.26
N VAL A 87 -2.79 -10.91 -9.07
CA VAL A 87 -4.09 -10.56 -8.46
C VAL A 87 -4.17 -9.05 -8.20
N GLU A 88 -3.31 -8.51 -7.35
CA GLU A 88 -3.24 -7.05 -7.14
C GLU A 88 -2.14 -6.36 -7.96
N ILE A 89 -1.10 -7.08 -8.36
CA ILE A 89 0.04 -6.50 -9.10
C ILE A 89 0.60 -7.51 -10.09
N ASP A 90 1.00 -7.03 -11.27
CA ASP A 90 1.72 -7.82 -12.26
C ASP A 90 3.10 -8.24 -11.73
N SER A 91 3.52 -9.46 -12.07
CA SER A 91 4.79 -10.00 -11.59
C SER A 91 6.00 -9.19 -12.07
N VAL A 92 6.00 -8.73 -13.32
CA VAL A 92 7.12 -7.97 -13.88
C VAL A 92 7.22 -6.62 -13.20
N LEU A 93 6.07 -5.98 -12.96
CA LEU A 93 6.04 -4.68 -12.31
C LEU A 93 6.49 -4.73 -10.85
N ALA A 94 6.15 -5.81 -10.13
CA ALA A 94 6.60 -5.99 -8.75
C ALA A 94 8.15 -6.04 -8.64
N ASP A 95 8.83 -6.51 -9.68
CA ASP A 95 10.30 -6.62 -9.75
C ASP A 95 10.95 -5.51 -10.60
N ASP A 96 10.18 -4.50 -11.01
CA ASP A 96 10.68 -3.41 -11.85
C ASP A 96 11.71 -2.56 -11.10
N ILE A 97 12.95 -2.55 -11.58
CA ILE A 97 14.07 -1.84 -10.94
C ILE A 97 13.97 -0.31 -11.00
N THR A 98 13.10 0.23 -11.86
CA THR A 98 12.92 1.67 -12.08
C THR A 98 11.81 2.21 -11.19
N HIS A 99 10.71 1.47 -11.08
CA HIS A 99 9.52 1.92 -10.37
C HIS A 99 9.30 1.24 -9.02
N SER A 100 9.73 -0.01 -8.82
CA SER A 100 9.42 -0.76 -7.61
C SER A 100 10.32 -0.35 -6.44
N ALA A 101 9.70 0.18 -5.38
CA ALA A 101 10.34 0.50 -4.10
C ALA A 101 9.97 -0.54 -3.01
N ILE A 102 9.45 -1.71 -3.41
CA ILE A 102 8.90 -2.70 -2.47
C ILE A 102 10.00 -3.32 -1.59
N LEU A 103 11.16 -3.65 -2.16
CA LEU A 103 12.27 -4.22 -1.40
C LEU A 103 12.88 -3.19 -0.45
N ASP A 104 13.09 -1.96 -0.93
CA ASP A 104 13.56 -0.84 -0.13
C ASP A 104 12.64 -0.58 1.07
N GLN A 105 11.31 -0.64 0.86
CA GLN A 105 10.33 -0.52 1.94
C GLN A 105 10.53 -1.58 3.04
N VAL A 106 10.84 -2.83 2.68
CA VAL A 106 11.09 -3.90 3.66
C VAL A 106 12.37 -3.61 4.46
N GLU A 107 13.42 -3.15 3.79
CA GLU A 107 14.69 -2.77 4.41
C GLU A 107 14.49 -1.60 5.39
N PHE A 108 13.82 -0.53 4.95
CA PHE A 108 13.50 0.62 5.79
C PHE A 108 12.64 0.25 6.99
N GLY A 109 11.81 -0.79 6.88
CA GLY A 109 11.05 -1.33 8.00
C GLY A 109 11.91 -1.77 9.19
N VAL A 110 13.15 -2.22 8.97
CA VAL A 110 14.10 -2.52 10.07
C VAL A 110 14.55 -1.24 10.74
N ALA A 111 15.00 -0.25 9.97
CA ALA A 111 15.47 1.05 10.49
C ALA A 111 14.39 1.77 11.30
N VAL A 112 13.16 1.83 10.80
CA VAL A 112 12.02 2.45 11.50
C VAL A 112 11.75 1.75 12.83
N ARG A 113 11.76 0.41 12.86
CA ARG A 113 11.56 -0.34 14.11
C ARG A 113 12.68 -0.08 15.12
N MET A 114 13.94 -0.03 14.67
CA MET A 114 15.06 0.31 15.55
C MET A 114 14.91 1.71 16.15
N ALA A 115 14.52 2.70 15.34
CA ALA A 115 14.26 4.06 15.81
C ALA A 115 13.10 4.11 16.82
N CYS A 116 11.99 3.41 16.56
CA CYS A 116 10.88 3.32 17.51
C CYS A 116 11.31 2.69 18.85
N LEU A 117 12.08 1.60 18.81
CA LEU A 117 12.58 0.94 20.02
C LEU A 117 13.58 1.82 20.78
N ASP A 118 14.45 2.54 20.08
CA ASP A 118 15.38 3.48 20.70
C ASP A 118 14.64 4.60 21.44
N VAL A 119 13.65 5.24 20.81
CA VAL A 119 12.83 6.27 21.46
C VAL A 119 12.11 5.74 22.70
N LEU A 120 11.48 4.55 22.60
CA LEU A 120 10.76 3.95 23.73
C LEU A 120 11.70 3.57 24.88
N THR A 121 12.90 3.07 24.58
CA THR A 121 13.85 2.63 25.61
C THR A 121 14.67 3.78 26.21
N ASN A 122 14.88 4.87 25.48
CA ASN A 122 15.50 6.07 26.02
C ASN A 122 14.60 6.79 27.03
N ASN A 123 13.28 6.79 26.82
CA ASN A 123 12.31 7.29 27.81
C ASN A 123 12.34 6.45 29.11
N LEU A 124 12.43 5.12 29.01
CA LEU A 124 12.55 4.24 30.18
C LEU A 124 13.85 4.49 30.98
N ARG A 125 14.95 4.82 30.30
CA ARG A 125 16.23 5.15 30.96
C ARG A 125 16.18 6.52 31.66
N ALA A 126 15.50 7.50 31.09
CA ALA A 126 15.30 8.82 31.68
C ALA A 126 14.44 8.74 32.96
N ASP A 127 13.34 7.98 32.94
CA ASP A 127 12.50 7.76 34.13
C ASP A 127 13.26 6.99 35.23
N ALA A 128 14.05 5.98 34.86
CA ALA A 128 14.87 5.23 35.81
C ALA A 128 15.99 6.06 36.45
N THR A 129 16.48 7.11 35.78
CA THR A 129 17.49 8.02 36.36
C THR A 129 16.87 9.13 37.21
N GLY A 130 15.62 9.53 36.95
CA GLY A 130 14.85 10.45 37.80
C GLY A 130 14.33 9.83 39.10
N MET A 131 14.31 8.50 39.22
CA MET A 131 13.94 7.79 40.45
C MET A 131 15.12 7.55 41.42
N VAL A 132 16.35 7.93 41.06
CA VAL A 132 17.57 7.70 41.86
C VAL A 132 18.11 9.01 42.47
N SER A 133 17.32 10.09 42.44
CA SER A 133 17.56 11.35 43.18
C SER A 133 16.51 11.56 44.25
#